data_AF-A0A2D6E2N2-F1
#
_entry.id   AF-A0A2D6E2N2-F1
#
_cell.length_a   1.000
_cell.length_b   1.000
_cell.length_c   1.000
_cell.angle_alpha   90.00
_cell.angle_beta   90.00
_cell.angle_gamma   90.00
#
_symmetry.space_group_name_H-M   'P 1'
#
loop_
_entity.id
_entity.type
_entity.pdbx_description
1 polymer ?
#
loop_
_entity_poly.entity_id
_entity_poly.type
_entity_poly.pdbx_seq_one_letter_code
_entity_poly.pdbx_strand_id
1 'polypeptide(L)'
;MLKITGTKINKKLIDKKVLNSKTYGRKAFERVNNRVKRAQDQFRKDFEGHPITSEIDAGPNAENTSNTLSGYGNLYSFIGFMEGSNPLSAARKLVNSKIKIHASRKHNFIEYSISAPSLDDFESTTRMPYEAGNSWMRMLELGMTSFSFYMFKKWKSSRSGKGIQINNMLRGASSKPTPYITEILRNFRKRLLQ
;
A
#
# COMPACT_ATOMS: atom_id res chain seq x y z
N MET A 1 1.38 32.08 58.63
CA MET A 1 0.95 30.76 58.11
C MET A 1 2.17 29.86 58.00
N LEU A 2 2.24 28.77 58.78
CA LEU A 2 3.32 27.78 58.69
C LEU A 2 3.01 26.79 57.57
N LYS A 3 3.93 26.64 56.61
CA LYS A 3 3.85 25.62 55.55
C LYS A 3 4.93 24.57 55.80
N ILE A 4 4.52 23.32 56.01
CA ILE A 4 5.41 22.16 56.08
C ILE A 4 5.52 21.58 54.67
N THR A 5 6.72 21.55 54.11
CA THR A 5 6.96 20.99 52.78
C THR A 5 6.96 19.46 52.87
N GLY A 6 6.05 18.79 52.16
CA GLY A 6 5.97 17.32 52.11
C GLY A 6 7.15 16.66 51.38
N THR A 7 7.19 15.33 51.41
CA THR A 7 8.28 14.53 50.82
C THR A 7 8.30 14.60 49.28
N LYS A 8 9.50 14.78 48.70
CA LYS A 8 9.71 14.81 47.24
C LYS A 8 9.55 13.42 46.63
N ILE A 9 8.65 13.29 45.65
CA ILE A 9 8.42 12.02 44.94
C ILE A 9 9.61 11.69 44.02
N ASN A 10 10.15 10.47 44.13
CA ASN A 10 11.20 9.97 43.24
C ASN A 10 10.61 9.37 41.96
N LYS A 11 10.45 10.21 40.92
CA LYS A 11 9.87 9.84 39.62
C LYS A 11 10.61 8.66 38.95
N LYS A 12 11.94 8.60 39.01
CA LYS A 12 12.75 7.54 38.39
C LYS A 12 12.40 6.15 38.93
N LEU A 13 12.17 6.04 40.24
CA LEU A 13 11.79 4.78 40.87
C LEU A 13 10.37 4.36 40.50
N ILE A 14 9.46 5.31 40.35
CA ILE A 14 8.08 5.06 39.89
C ILE A 14 8.13 4.54 38.45
N ASP A 15 8.83 5.22 37.55
CA ASP A 15 8.94 4.84 36.15
C ASP A 15 9.49 3.41 36.01
N LYS A 16 10.56 3.08 36.76
CA LYS A 16 11.12 1.73 36.78
C LYS A 16 10.14 0.67 37.29
N LYS A 17 9.36 0.97 38.34
CA LYS A 17 8.34 0.05 38.87
C LYS A 17 7.18 -0.15 37.88
N VAL A 18 6.74 0.92 37.24
CA VAL A 18 5.67 0.88 36.23
C VAL A 18 6.12 0.08 35.01
N LEU A 19 7.33 0.33 34.48
CA LEU A 19 7.87 -0.41 33.33
C LEU A 19 8.00 -1.91 33.58
N ASN A 20 8.29 -2.31 34.83
CA ASN A 20 8.40 -3.70 35.24
C ASN A 20 7.05 -4.36 35.58
N SER A 21 5.97 -3.59 35.66
CA SER A 21 4.64 -4.14 35.92
C SER A 21 4.12 -4.93 34.72
N LYS A 22 3.74 -6.19 34.96
CA LYS A 22 3.05 -7.03 33.96
C LYS A 22 1.77 -6.36 33.45
N THR A 23 1.04 -5.71 34.35
CA THR A 23 -0.22 -5.02 34.03
C THR A 23 0.00 -3.84 33.09
N TYR A 24 1.06 -3.05 33.34
CA TYR A 24 1.44 -1.96 32.45
C TYR A 24 1.83 -2.50 31.06
N GLY A 25 2.73 -3.49 31.02
CA GLY A 25 3.17 -4.10 29.76
C GLY A 25 2.01 -4.65 28.92
N ARG A 26 1.07 -5.38 29.56
CA ARG A 26 -0.13 -5.90 28.89
C ARG A 26 -0.99 -4.78 28.33
N LYS A 27 -1.35 -3.77 29.14
CA LYS A 27 -2.19 -2.65 28.69
C LYS A 27 -1.51 -1.82 27.60
N ALA A 28 -0.19 -1.62 27.68
CA ALA A 28 0.58 -0.93 26.66
C ALA A 28 0.56 -1.70 25.33
N PHE A 29 0.80 -3.03 25.38
CA PHE A 29 0.73 -3.87 24.20
C PHE A 29 -0.68 -3.92 23.60
N GLU A 30 -1.74 -4.03 24.42
CA GLU A 30 -3.13 -4.02 23.94
C GLU A 30 -3.46 -2.74 23.18
N ARG A 31 -3.01 -1.58 23.67
CA ARG A 31 -3.18 -0.29 22.97
C ARG A 31 -2.48 -0.29 21.61
N VAL A 32 -1.24 -0.74 21.56
CA VAL A 32 -0.47 -0.83 20.30
C VAL A 32 -1.10 -1.82 19.33
N ASN A 33 -1.48 -3.01 19.81
CA ASN A 33 -2.12 -4.04 19.00
C ASN A 33 -3.45 -3.55 18.41
N ASN A 34 -4.28 -2.86 19.20
CA ASN A 34 -5.53 -2.28 18.70
C ASN A 34 -5.29 -1.19 17.66
N ARG A 35 -4.25 -0.36 17.83
CA ARG A 35 -3.86 0.64 16.83
C ARG A 35 -3.39 -0.02 15.53
N VAL A 36 -2.53 -1.03 15.62
CA VAL A 36 -2.04 -1.80 14.45
C VAL A 36 -3.20 -2.47 13.72
N LYS A 37 -4.13 -3.12 14.44
CA LYS A 37 -5.32 -3.73 13.83
C LYS A 37 -6.16 -2.72 13.05
N ARG A 38 -6.49 -1.58 13.67
CA ARG A 38 -7.25 -0.51 12.99
C ARG A 38 -6.52 0.03 11.76
N ALA A 39 -5.20 0.23 11.88
CA ALA A 39 -4.38 0.67 10.75
C ALA A 39 -4.36 -0.38 9.62
N GLN A 40 -4.29 -1.67 9.95
CA GLN A 40 -4.34 -2.77 8.98
C GLN A 40 -5.71 -2.87 8.30
N ASP A 41 -6.80 -2.71 9.05
CA ASP A 41 -8.15 -2.71 8.49
C ASP A 41 -8.32 -1.57 7.49
N GLN A 42 -7.79 -0.38 7.82
CA GLN A 42 -7.81 0.75 6.91
C GLN A 42 -6.86 0.58 5.73
N PHE A 43 -5.70 -0.06 5.92
CA PHE A 43 -4.78 -0.41 4.84
C PHE A 43 -5.46 -1.30 3.79
N ARG A 44 -6.23 -2.30 4.23
CA ARG A 44 -7.06 -3.13 3.35
C ARG A 44 -8.11 -2.31 2.62
N LYS A 45 -8.85 -1.45 3.33
CA LYS A 45 -9.88 -0.60 2.72
C LYS A 45 -9.30 0.38 1.71
N ASP A 46 -8.16 1.00 2.01
CA ASP A 46 -7.48 1.92 1.12
C ASP A 46 -7.03 1.21 -0.16
N PHE A 47 -6.54 -0.03 -0.05
CA PHE A 47 -6.20 -0.86 -1.22
C PHE A 47 -7.44 -1.22 -2.04
N GLU A 48 -8.46 -1.85 -1.44
CA GLU A 48 -9.65 -2.30 -2.16
C GLU A 48 -10.48 -1.16 -2.74
N GLY A 49 -10.53 -0.02 -2.06
CA GLY A 49 -11.27 1.17 -2.48
C GLY A 49 -10.52 2.07 -3.46
N HIS A 50 -9.28 1.74 -3.83
CA HIS A 50 -8.51 2.59 -4.73
C HIS A 50 -9.02 2.45 -6.19
N PRO A 51 -9.17 3.55 -6.95
CA PRO A 51 -9.65 3.51 -8.33
C PRO A 51 -8.85 2.59 -9.26
N ILE A 52 -7.53 2.49 -9.05
CA ILE A 52 -6.66 1.56 -9.79
C ILE A 52 -7.00 0.10 -9.49
N THR A 53 -7.25 -0.23 -8.22
CA THR A 53 -7.66 -1.59 -7.82
C THR A 53 -8.97 -1.95 -8.50
N SER A 54 -9.97 -1.09 -8.40
CA SER A 54 -11.29 -1.33 -8.99
C SER A 54 -11.23 -1.49 -10.51
N GLU A 55 -10.44 -0.65 -11.20
CA GLU A 55 -10.26 -0.72 -12.65
C GLU A 55 -9.58 -2.03 -13.09
N ILE A 56 -8.56 -2.48 -12.37
CA ILE A 56 -7.87 -3.73 -12.69
C ILE A 56 -8.75 -4.94 -12.34
N ASP A 57 -9.47 -4.93 -11.22
CA ASP A 57 -10.36 -6.03 -10.80
C ASP A 57 -11.55 -6.20 -11.78
N ALA A 58 -12.02 -5.11 -12.38
CA ALA A 58 -13.08 -5.11 -13.39
C ALA A 58 -12.62 -5.60 -14.79
N GLY A 59 -11.32 -5.83 -14.99
CA GLY A 59 -10.80 -6.50 -16.17
C GLY A 59 -10.75 -5.64 -17.45
N PRO A 60 -10.63 -6.26 -18.64
CA PRO A 60 -10.39 -5.54 -19.89
C PRO A 60 -11.61 -4.73 -20.39
N ASN A 61 -12.78 -4.93 -19.78
CA ASN A 61 -14.00 -4.18 -20.10
C ASN A 61 -14.26 -2.99 -19.17
N ALA A 62 -13.40 -2.78 -18.16
CA ALA A 62 -13.52 -1.66 -17.24
C ALA A 62 -13.40 -0.31 -17.93
N GLU A 63 -14.04 0.70 -17.35
CA GLU A 63 -13.79 2.11 -17.67
C GLU A 63 -12.52 2.61 -16.98
N ASN A 64 -11.88 3.66 -17.51
CA ASN A 64 -10.68 4.26 -16.92
C ASN A 64 -11.00 5.11 -15.67
N THR A 65 -11.53 4.48 -14.62
CA THR A 65 -11.92 5.17 -13.37
C THR A 65 -10.74 5.78 -12.63
N SER A 66 -9.52 5.26 -12.85
CA SER A 66 -8.30 5.84 -12.27
C SER A 66 -7.79 7.09 -13.00
N ASN A 67 -8.35 7.41 -14.18
CA ASN A 67 -7.92 8.52 -15.03
C ASN A 67 -6.42 8.51 -15.42
N THR A 68 -5.78 7.35 -15.29
CA THR A 68 -4.36 7.14 -15.60
C THR A 68 -4.05 7.22 -17.10
N LEU A 69 -5.06 7.01 -17.95
CA LEU A 69 -4.97 6.99 -19.40
C LEU A 69 -5.78 8.14 -20.03
N SER A 70 -6.00 9.23 -19.30
CA SER A 70 -6.76 10.41 -19.77
C SER A 70 -8.13 10.05 -20.37
N GLY A 71 -8.80 9.05 -19.80
CA GLY A 71 -10.13 8.60 -20.25
C GLY A 71 -10.14 7.67 -21.47
N TYR A 72 -8.99 7.22 -21.98
CA TYR A 72 -8.92 6.34 -23.15
C TYR A 72 -8.48 4.91 -22.78
N GLY A 73 -9.36 3.93 -22.98
CA GLY A 73 -9.11 2.52 -22.69
C GLY A 73 -9.20 2.18 -21.21
N ASN A 74 -8.34 1.28 -20.73
CA ASN A 74 -8.18 0.96 -19.29
C ASN A 74 -6.81 0.35 -18.99
N LEU A 75 -6.42 0.40 -17.71
CA LEU A 75 -5.17 -0.11 -17.19
C LEU A 75 -4.98 -1.61 -17.46
N TYR A 76 -6.03 -2.40 -17.36
CA TYR A 76 -5.93 -3.85 -17.52
C TYR A 76 -5.41 -4.23 -18.91
N SER A 77 -6.01 -3.62 -19.92
CA SER A 77 -5.64 -3.84 -21.32
C SER A 77 -4.38 -3.07 -21.73
N PHE A 78 -4.10 -1.91 -21.12
CA PHE A 78 -2.85 -1.17 -21.33
C PHE A 78 -1.62 -1.94 -20.83
N ILE A 79 -1.69 -2.45 -19.60
CA ILE A 79 -0.64 -3.28 -18.99
C ILE A 79 -0.56 -4.64 -19.68
N GLY A 80 -1.58 -5.04 -20.45
CA GLY A 80 -1.57 -6.27 -21.22
C GLY A 80 -1.71 -7.53 -20.37
N PHE A 81 -2.50 -7.46 -19.30
CA PHE A 81 -2.87 -8.65 -18.53
C PHE A 81 -3.65 -9.64 -19.41
N MET A 82 -3.51 -10.93 -19.10
CA MET A 82 -4.24 -11.96 -19.82
C MET A 82 -5.71 -11.91 -19.44
N GLU A 83 -6.64 -12.01 -20.40
CA GLU A 83 -8.07 -12.03 -20.11
C GLU A 83 -8.42 -13.10 -19.05
N GLY A 84 -9.23 -12.72 -18.06
CA GLY A 84 -9.60 -13.58 -16.93
C GLY A 84 -8.51 -13.77 -15.86
N SER A 85 -7.31 -13.19 -16.02
CA SER A 85 -6.28 -13.25 -14.98
C SER A 85 -6.61 -12.34 -13.80
N ASN A 86 -6.11 -12.71 -12.61
CA ASN A 86 -6.20 -11.93 -11.37
C ASN A 86 -4.82 -11.35 -10.98
N PRO A 87 -4.39 -10.25 -11.62
CA PRO A 87 -3.08 -9.63 -11.37
C PRO A 87 -2.96 -9.02 -9.96
N LEU A 88 -4.07 -8.75 -9.28
CA LEU A 88 -4.10 -8.17 -7.93
C LEU A 88 -3.87 -9.22 -6.84
N SER A 89 -3.99 -10.51 -7.15
CA SER A 89 -3.91 -11.60 -6.16
C SER A 89 -2.65 -11.58 -5.30
N ALA A 90 -1.48 -11.31 -5.89
CA ALA A 90 -0.21 -11.21 -5.18
C ALA A 90 -0.20 -10.02 -4.20
N ALA A 91 -0.64 -8.85 -4.66
CA ALA A 91 -0.75 -7.65 -3.83
C ALA A 91 -1.78 -7.83 -2.70
N ARG A 92 -2.95 -8.41 -2.97
CA ARG A 92 -3.98 -8.74 -1.96
C ARG A 92 -3.41 -9.64 -0.87
N LYS A 93 -2.55 -10.61 -1.21
CA LYS A 93 -1.88 -11.46 -0.21
C LYS A 93 -0.95 -10.64 0.70
N LEU A 94 -0.21 -9.67 0.16
CA LEU A 94 0.65 -8.79 0.96
C LEU A 94 -0.17 -7.91 1.90
N VAL A 95 -1.24 -7.27 1.41
CA VAL A 95 -2.10 -6.41 2.24
C VAL A 95 -2.78 -7.22 3.36
N ASN A 96 -3.13 -8.47 3.09
CA ASN A 96 -3.72 -9.39 4.06
C ASN A 96 -2.69 -10.10 4.96
N SER A 97 -1.39 -9.89 4.73
CA SER A 97 -0.35 -10.56 5.50
C SER A 97 -0.35 -10.12 6.98
N LYS A 98 0.11 -11.02 7.86
CA LYS A 98 0.16 -10.75 9.29
C LYS A 98 1.24 -9.72 9.60
N ILE A 99 0.85 -8.58 10.15
CA ILE A 99 1.78 -7.57 10.68
C ILE A 99 2.39 -8.08 11.98
N LYS A 100 3.72 -8.04 12.06
CA LYS A 100 4.45 -8.43 13.28
C LYS A 100 4.74 -7.21 14.14
N ILE A 101 4.53 -7.35 15.45
CA ILE A 101 4.82 -6.33 16.45
C ILE A 101 5.94 -6.86 17.34
N HIS A 102 7.09 -6.21 17.33
CA HIS A 102 8.23 -6.54 18.18
C HIS A 102 8.34 -5.50 19.29
N ALA A 103 8.25 -5.95 20.53
CA ALA A 103 8.43 -5.08 21.69
C ALA A 103 9.88 -5.17 22.18
N SER A 104 10.55 -4.04 22.31
CA SER A 104 11.89 -3.92 22.88
C SER A 104 11.85 -3.00 24.09
N ARG A 105 12.41 -3.44 25.21
CA ARG A 105 12.46 -2.62 26.42
C ARG A 105 13.72 -1.74 26.37
N LYS A 106 13.53 -0.44 26.49
CA LYS A 106 14.59 0.55 26.65
C LYS A 106 14.65 1.02 28.10
N HIS A 107 15.63 1.87 28.44
CA HIS A 107 15.88 2.30 29.83
C HIS A 107 14.63 2.88 30.51
N ASN A 108 13.85 3.70 29.77
CA ASN A 108 12.70 4.44 30.32
C ASN A 108 11.37 4.19 29.60
N PHE A 109 11.32 3.33 28.58
CA PHE A 109 10.10 3.08 27.81
C PHE A 109 10.12 1.72 27.10
N ILE A 110 8.97 1.32 26.56
CA ILE A 110 8.84 0.16 25.68
C ILE A 110 8.72 0.69 24.25
N GLU A 111 9.66 0.28 23.41
CA GLU A 111 9.67 0.55 21.98
C GLU A 111 8.93 -0.57 21.25
N TYR A 112 8.09 -0.21 20.28
CA TYR A 112 7.37 -1.18 19.45
C TYR A 112 7.76 -0.99 17.99
N SER A 113 8.47 -1.98 17.44
CA SER A 113 8.82 -2.04 16.03
C SER A 113 7.74 -2.83 15.28
N ILE A 114 7.22 -2.26 14.21
CA ILE A 114 6.14 -2.85 13.41
C ILE A 114 6.73 -3.26 12.06
N SER A 115 6.59 -4.54 11.71
CA SER A 115 7.00 -5.07 10.40
C SER A 115 5.75 -5.27 9.54
N ALA A 116 5.70 -4.53 8.43
CA ALA A 116 4.63 -4.52 7.46
C ALA A 116 5.23 -4.53 6.04
N PRO A 117 4.46 -4.91 5.00
CA PRO A 117 4.92 -4.88 3.62
C PRO A 117 5.47 -3.51 3.21
N SER A 118 6.59 -3.52 2.52
CA SER A 118 7.26 -2.37 1.93
C SER A 118 6.84 -2.17 0.47
N LEU A 119 7.22 -1.04 -0.12
CA LEU A 119 7.00 -0.80 -1.55
C LEU A 119 7.70 -1.88 -2.39
N ASP A 120 8.94 -2.25 -2.01
CA ASP A 120 9.72 -3.29 -2.70
C ASP A 120 9.04 -4.67 -2.65
N ASP A 121 8.34 -5.00 -1.56
CA ASP A 121 7.54 -6.24 -1.46
C ASP A 121 6.42 -6.24 -2.50
N PHE A 122 5.74 -5.10 -2.69
CA PHE A 122 4.74 -4.97 -3.75
C PHE A 122 5.38 -5.06 -5.13
N GLU A 123 6.43 -4.27 -5.39
CA GLU A 123 7.08 -4.23 -6.70
C GLU A 123 7.62 -5.60 -7.13
N SER A 124 8.23 -6.35 -6.21
CA SER A 124 8.78 -7.67 -6.50
C SER A 124 7.72 -8.74 -6.82
N THR A 125 6.49 -8.56 -6.33
CA THR A 125 5.37 -9.51 -6.54
C THR A 125 4.46 -9.13 -7.70
N THR A 126 4.55 -7.90 -8.20
CA THR A 126 3.69 -7.38 -9.27
C THR A 126 4.45 -7.18 -10.58
N ARG A 127 5.11 -8.25 -11.03
CA ARG A 127 5.88 -8.26 -12.27
C ARG A 127 5.01 -7.94 -13.49
N MET A 128 5.59 -7.27 -14.47
CA MET A 128 4.95 -7.01 -15.76
C MET A 128 4.62 -8.33 -16.46
N PRO A 129 3.47 -8.43 -17.16
CA PRO A 129 3.05 -9.68 -17.78
C PRO A 129 3.88 -10.06 -19.02
N TYR A 130 4.55 -9.11 -19.69
CA TYR A 130 5.35 -9.32 -20.92
C TYR A 130 6.80 -8.84 -20.83
N GLU A 131 7.19 -8.17 -19.74
CA GLU A 131 8.53 -7.60 -19.59
C GLU A 131 9.19 -8.20 -18.35
N ALA A 132 10.37 -8.78 -18.52
CA ALA A 132 11.13 -9.33 -17.40
C ALA A 132 11.76 -8.19 -16.59
N GLY A 133 11.69 -8.29 -15.26
CA GLY A 133 12.42 -7.41 -14.34
C GLY A 133 11.71 -6.11 -13.94
N ASN A 134 10.61 -5.73 -14.61
CA ASN A 134 9.83 -4.54 -14.26
C ASN A 134 8.52 -4.88 -13.54
N SER A 135 7.99 -3.90 -12.80
CA SER A 135 6.74 -4.01 -12.04
C SER A 135 5.69 -3.05 -12.60
N TRP A 136 4.47 -3.56 -12.80
CA TRP A 136 3.37 -2.72 -13.27
C TRP A 136 2.95 -1.69 -12.23
N MET A 137 3.07 -2.01 -10.93
CA MET A 137 2.82 -1.03 -9.86
C MET A 137 3.86 0.09 -9.89
N ARG A 138 5.15 -0.26 -10.06
CA ARG A 138 6.22 0.73 -10.20
C ARG A 138 5.99 1.64 -11.40
N MET A 139 5.56 1.08 -12.52
CA MET A 139 5.21 1.84 -13.72
C MET A 139 4.11 2.87 -13.45
N LEU A 140 3.09 2.55 -12.65
CA LEU A 140 2.03 3.50 -12.30
C LEU A 140 2.55 4.65 -11.44
N GLU A 141 3.42 4.35 -10.48
CA GLU A 141 4.04 5.34 -9.58
C GLU A 141 4.95 6.32 -10.33
N LEU A 142 5.68 5.84 -11.36
CA LEU A 142 6.60 6.65 -12.16
C LEU A 142 5.93 7.32 -13.37
N GLY A 143 4.75 6.83 -13.77
CA GLY A 143 4.09 7.20 -15.02
C GLY A 143 4.39 6.21 -16.14
N MET A 144 3.40 6.01 -17.01
CA MET A 144 3.47 5.02 -18.07
C MET A 144 4.12 5.59 -19.33
N THR A 145 5.27 5.03 -19.70
CA THR A 145 5.88 5.26 -21.01
C THR A 145 5.05 4.56 -22.10
N SER A 146 5.16 5.02 -23.34
CA SER A 146 4.48 4.43 -24.51
C SER A 146 2.95 4.56 -24.57
N PHE A 147 2.32 5.38 -23.73
CA PHE A 147 0.87 5.66 -23.86
C PHE A 147 0.49 6.21 -25.24
N SER A 148 1.37 6.99 -25.88
CA SER A 148 1.20 7.51 -27.23
C SER A 148 0.98 6.44 -28.32
N PHE A 149 1.39 5.19 -28.06
CA PHE A 149 1.33 4.06 -28.98
C PHE A 149 0.21 3.07 -28.66
N TYR A 150 -0.53 3.30 -27.58
CA TYR A 150 -1.59 2.41 -27.14
C TYR A 150 -2.89 2.63 -27.91
N MET A 151 -3.38 1.56 -28.54
CA MET A 151 -4.66 1.52 -29.24
C MET A 151 -5.66 0.63 -28.49
N PHE A 152 -6.67 1.23 -27.86
CA PHE A 152 -7.78 0.50 -27.28
C PHE A 152 -8.80 0.08 -28.34
N LYS A 153 -8.67 -1.15 -28.84
CA LYS A 153 -9.63 -1.79 -29.75
C LYS A 153 -9.68 -3.29 -29.45
N LYS A 154 -10.82 -3.95 -29.72
CA LYS A 154 -10.89 -5.41 -29.73
C LYS A 154 -9.92 -5.96 -30.78
N TRP A 155 -9.06 -6.88 -30.38
CA TRP A 155 -8.06 -7.47 -31.28
C TRP A 155 -7.79 -8.91 -30.89
N LYS A 156 -7.93 -9.86 -31.83
CA LYS A 156 -7.83 -11.30 -31.54
C LYS A 156 -6.47 -11.71 -30.98
N SER A 157 -5.39 -11.07 -31.42
CA SER A 157 -4.03 -11.35 -30.93
C SER A 157 -3.68 -10.62 -29.63
N SER A 158 -4.60 -9.81 -29.06
CA SER A 158 -4.34 -9.14 -27.79
C SER A 158 -4.52 -10.11 -26.62
N ARG A 159 -3.59 -10.05 -25.67
CA ARG A 159 -3.61 -10.88 -24.46
C ARG A 159 -4.86 -10.66 -23.60
N SER A 160 -5.37 -9.44 -23.58
CA SER A 160 -6.56 -9.08 -22.80
C SER A 160 -7.85 -9.13 -23.62
N GLY A 161 -7.76 -9.52 -24.90
CA GLY A 161 -8.84 -9.38 -25.89
C GLY A 161 -9.03 -7.94 -26.40
N LYS A 162 -8.38 -6.95 -25.75
CA LYS A 162 -8.41 -5.53 -26.09
C LYS A 162 -7.06 -4.87 -25.88
N GLY A 163 -6.80 -3.78 -26.59
CA GLY A 163 -5.58 -3.00 -26.39
C GLY A 163 -4.39 -3.64 -27.10
N ILE A 164 -3.70 -2.87 -27.94
CA ILE A 164 -2.42 -3.24 -28.55
C ILE A 164 -1.49 -2.02 -28.58
N GLN A 165 -0.19 -2.27 -28.54
CA GLN A 165 0.82 -1.25 -28.85
C GLN A 165 1.07 -1.27 -30.35
N ILE A 166 1.06 -0.10 -31.00
CA ILE A 166 1.34 0.05 -32.43
C ILE A 166 2.61 0.86 -32.68
N ASN A 167 3.24 0.69 -33.85
CA ASN A 167 4.52 1.35 -34.15
C ASN A 167 4.35 2.85 -34.44
N ASN A 168 3.19 3.26 -34.93
CA ASN A 168 2.91 4.66 -35.26
C ASN A 168 2.29 5.36 -34.06
N MET A 169 2.82 6.55 -33.74
CA MET A 169 2.27 7.38 -32.68
C MET A 169 0.81 7.76 -32.99
N LEU A 170 -0.11 7.42 -32.11
CA LEU A 170 -1.54 7.74 -32.27
C LEU A 170 -1.87 9.15 -31.80
N ARG A 171 -1.19 9.60 -30.76
CA ARG A 171 -1.50 10.85 -30.06
C ARG A 171 -0.30 11.36 -29.27
N GLY A 172 -0.19 12.68 -29.14
CA GLY A 172 0.70 13.33 -28.18
C GLY A 172 0.11 13.28 -26.78
N ALA A 173 0.09 12.11 -26.16
CA ALA A 173 -0.42 11.97 -24.79
C ALA A 173 0.59 11.27 -23.89
N SER A 174 0.80 11.83 -22.70
CA SER A 174 1.54 11.21 -21.62
C SER A 174 0.57 10.69 -20.56
N SER A 175 0.90 9.55 -19.97
CA SER A 175 0.28 9.13 -18.72
C SER A 175 0.77 10.01 -17.59
N LYS A 176 -0.12 10.35 -16.65
CA LYS A 176 0.27 11.01 -15.40
C LYS A 176 0.76 9.97 -14.39
N PRO A 177 1.90 10.20 -13.70
CA PRO A 177 2.27 9.41 -12.53
C PRO A 177 1.13 9.47 -11.50
N THR A 178 0.65 8.32 -11.07
CA THR A 178 -0.49 8.24 -10.16
C THR A 178 -0.05 7.46 -8.92
N PRO A 179 0.17 8.16 -7.78
CA PRO A 179 0.50 7.50 -6.53
C PRO A 179 -0.56 6.46 -6.17
N TYR A 180 -0.15 5.24 -5.88
CA TYR A 180 -1.04 4.14 -5.57
C TYR A 180 -0.62 3.47 -4.27
N ILE A 181 0.32 2.51 -4.36
CA ILE A 181 0.83 1.81 -3.20
C ILE A 181 1.65 2.74 -2.32
N THR A 182 2.41 3.68 -2.91
CA THR A 182 3.15 4.67 -2.13
C THR A 182 2.23 5.49 -1.24
N GLU A 183 1.08 5.92 -1.77
CA GLU A 183 0.09 6.68 -1.02
C GLU A 183 -0.54 5.83 0.08
N ILE A 184 -0.98 4.62 -0.26
CA ILE A 184 -1.61 3.69 0.68
C ILE A 184 -0.65 3.37 1.85
N LEU A 185 0.62 3.04 1.56
CA LEU A 185 1.64 2.77 2.58
C LEU A 185 1.94 3.99 3.45
N ARG A 186 1.97 5.19 2.85
CA ARG A 186 2.13 6.44 3.59
C ARG A 186 0.97 6.66 4.55
N ASN A 187 -0.26 6.43 4.11
CA ASN A 187 -1.45 6.57 4.94
C ASN A 187 -1.47 5.53 6.08
N PHE A 188 -1.07 4.29 5.81
CA PHE A 188 -0.87 3.26 6.83
C PHE A 188 0.14 3.71 7.90
N ARG A 189 1.32 4.20 7.49
CA ARG A 189 2.35 4.70 8.43
C ARG A 189 1.84 5.86 9.28
N LYS A 190 1.12 6.82 8.69
CA LYS A 190 0.52 7.95 9.43
C LYS A 190 -0.41 7.47 10.54
N ARG A 191 -1.26 6.45 10.29
CA ARG A 191 -2.20 5.90 11.28
C ARG A 191 -1.52 5.14 12.42
N LEU A 192 -0.29 4.66 12.23
CA LEU A 192 0.49 4.07 13.32
C LEU A 192 1.09 5.13 14.25
N LEU A 193 1.39 6.32 13.71
CA LEU A 193 2.02 7.43 14.44
C LEU A 193 1.03 8.31 15.21
N GLN A 194 -0.25 8.31 14.83
CA GLN A 194 -1.36 8.96 15.55
C GLN A 194 -1.76 8.14 16.78
#